data_AF-A0A354GW88-F1
#
_entry.id   AF-A0A354GW88-F1
#
_cell.length_a   1.000
_cell.length_b   1.000
_cell.length_c   1.000
_cell.angle_alpha   90.00
_cell.angle_beta   90.00
_cell.angle_gamma   90.00
#
_symmetry.space_group_name_H-M   'P 1'
#
loop_
_entity.id
_entity.type
_entity.pdbx_description
1 polymer ?
#
loop_
_entity_poly.entity_id
_entity_poly.type
_entity_poly.pdbx_seq_one_letter_code
_entity_poly.pdbx_strand_id
1 'polypeptide(L)'
;KNEVQRAIAADEDAMARLCSNYIDNVRAYTQREKVRNKYTGNYEEPDERLMRSVEEKIDIPEGRKDDFRREIMNYIGALALDGKRFDYKTNERLQKALELKLFEDQKDTIKLTSLVSNVVDKATQEKIDVVKQRLIRNYGYNESSATDVLTFVASIFARGHAKK
;
A
#
# COMPACT_ATOMS: atom_id res chain seq x y z
N LYS A 1 5.61 15.59 -0.28
CA LYS A 1 4.41 14.71 -0.13
C LYS A 1 4.72 13.26 -0.49
N ASN A 2 5.24 12.98 -1.69
CA ASN A 2 5.59 11.61 -2.12
C ASN A 2 6.64 10.93 -1.24
N GLU A 3 7.63 11.65 -0.71
CA GLU A 3 8.73 11.07 0.08
C GLU A 3 8.26 10.46 1.41
N VAL A 4 7.32 11.12 2.10
CA VAL A 4 6.71 10.60 3.35
C VAL A 4 5.87 9.37 3.06
N GLN A 5 5.08 9.41 1.99
CA GLN A 5 4.29 8.26 1.57
C GLN A 5 5.20 7.09 1.22
N ARG A 6 6.31 7.34 0.53
CA ARG A 6 7.32 6.32 0.22
C ARG A 6 8.09 5.83 1.43
N ALA A 7 8.40 6.66 2.43
CA ALA A 7 9.09 6.22 3.64
C ALA A 7 8.23 5.29 4.51
N ILE A 8 6.91 5.53 4.53
CA ILE A 8 5.92 4.66 5.18
C ILE A 8 5.74 3.38 4.35
N ALA A 9 5.58 3.51 3.02
CA ALA A 9 5.47 2.38 2.11
C ALA A 9 6.78 1.57 1.90
N ALA A 10 7.92 2.05 2.42
CA ALA A 10 9.22 1.36 2.32
C ALA A 10 9.32 0.11 3.22
N ASP A 11 8.24 -0.31 3.87
CA ASP A 11 8.12 -1.66 4.40
C ASP A 11 7.94 -2.63 3.21
N GLU A 12 9.07 -3.07 2.65
CA GLU A 12 9.10 -3.97 1.49
C GLU A 12 8.37 -5.28 1.75
N ASP A 13 8.38 -5.78 3.00
CA ASP A 13 7.68 -6.99 3.38
C ASP A 13 6.15 -6.77 3.37
N ALA A 14 5.68 -5.63 3.89
CA ALA A 14 4.26 -5.29 3.83
C ALA A 14 3.79 -5.07 2.39
N MET A 15 4.62 -4.44 1.56
CA MET A 15 4.36 -4.25 0.14
C MET A 15 4.26 -5.58 -0.61
N ALA A 16 5.22 -6.49 -0.38
CA ALA A 16 5.22 -7.82 -0.98
C ALA A 16 4.00 -8.64 -0.54
N ARG A 17 3.60 -8.56 0.74
CA ARG A 17 2.39 -9.21 1.26
C ARG A 17 1.12 -8.67 0.60
N LEU A 18 0.98 -7.34 0.51
CA LEU A 18 -0.17 -6.69 -0.14
C LEU A 18 -0.24 -7.06 -1.62
N CYS A 19 0.90 -7.03 -2.32
CA CYS A 19 1.00 -7.44 -3.70
C CYS A 19 0.60 -8.90 -3.90
N SER A 20 1.17 -9.83 -3.11
CA SER A 20 0.84 -11.25 -3.19
C SER A 20 -0.65 -11.47 -2.99
N ASN A 21 -1.24 -10.84 -1.97
CA ASN A 21 -2.68 -10.97 -1.70
C ASN A 21 -3.52 -10.42 -2.86
N TYR A 22 -3.15 -9.25 -3.41
CA TYR A 22 -3.83 -8.68 -4.57
C TYR A 22 -3.77 -9.62 -5.79
N ILE A 23 -2.58 -10.13 -6.14
CA ILE A 23 -2.40 -11.01 -7.30
C ILE A 23 -3.12 -12.36 -7.12
N ASP A 24 -3.11 -12.95 -5.91
CA ASP A 24 -3.83 -14.19 -5.64
C ASP A 24 -5.34 -14.02 -5.90
N ASN A 25 -5.92 -12.90 -5.46
CA ASN A 25 -7.33 -12.56 -5.71
C ASN A 25 -7.60 -12.25 -7.18
N VAL A 26 -6.72 -11.52 -7.87
CA VAL A 26 -6.86 -11.21 -9.30
C VAL A 26 -6.80 -12.48 -10.14
N ARG A 27 -5.89 -13.41 -9.82
CA ARG A 27 -5.80 -14.71 -10.49
C ARG A 27 -7.08 -15.50 -10.29
N ALA A 28 -7.54 -15.65 -9.06
CA ALA A 28 -8.79 -16.36 -8.75
C ALA A 28 -10.00 -15.74 -9.48
N TYR A 29 -10.10 -14.41 -9.48
CA TYR A 29 -11.15 -13.68 -10.18
C TYR A 29 -11.16 -13.92 -11.70
N THR A 30 -9.98 -13.81 -12.33
CA THR A 30 -9.85 -13.95 -13.78
C THR A 30 -10.00 -15.39 -14.27
N GLN A 31 -9.56 -16.36 -13.46
CA GLN A 31 -9.62 -17.79 -13.78
C GLN A 31 -10.90 -18.47 -13.28
N ARG A 32 -11.77 -17.75 -12.53
CA ARG A 32 -12.94 -18.30 -11.83
C ARG A 32 -12.56 -19.43 -10.87
N GLU A 33 -11.41 -19.27 -10.22
CA GLU A 33 -10.90 -20.15 -9.17
C GLU A 33 -11.17 -19.53 -7.80
N LYS A 34 -10.91 -20.32 -6.75
CA LYS A 34 -10.97 -19.86 -5.36
C LYS A 34 -9.59 -19.51 -4.83
N VAL A 35 -9.53 -18.54 -3.92
CA VAL A 35 -8.31 -18.19 -3.19
C VAL A 35 -8.19 -19.04 -1.95
N ARG A 36 -7.00 -19.57 -1.67
CA ARG A 36 -6.74 -20.27 -0.41
C ARG A 36 -6.49 -19.25 0.70
N ASN A 37 -7.37 -19.24 1.70
CA ASN A 37 -7.18 -18.43 2.89
C ASN A 37 -6.02 -18.99 3.72
N LYS A 38 -5.03 -18.14 4.02
CA LYS A 38 -3.79 -18.54 4.73
C LYS A 38 -4.02 -18.85 6.21
N TYR A 39 -5.13 -18.37 6.79
CA TYR A 39 -5.45 -18.55 8.21
C TYR A 39 -6.36 -19.75 8.45
N THR A 40 -7.39 -19.93 7.62
CA THR A 40 -8.35 -21.04 7.76
C THR A 40 -7.96 -22.25 6.93
N GLY A 41 -7.10 -22.08 5.92
CA GLY A 41 -6.73 -23.11 4.96
C GLY A 41 -7.81 -23.40 3.91
N ASN A 42 -9.00 -22.80 4.05
CA ASN A 42 -10.15 -23.02 3.18
C ASN A 42 -10.04 -22.26 1.87
N TYR A 43 -10.76 -22.75 0.86
CA TYR A 43 -10.91 -22.06 -0.43
C TYR A 43 -12.12 -21.13 -0.38
N GLU A 44 -11.87 -19.84 -0.59
CA GLU A 44 -12.85 -18.76 -0.52
C GLU A 44 -12.97 -18.05 -1.88
N GLU A 45 -14.08 -17.37 -2.11
CA GLU A 45 -14.25 -16.53 -3.30
C GLU A 45 -13.24 -15.38 -3.27
N PRO A 46 -12.77 -14.90 -4.44
CA PRO A 46 -11.86 -13.76 -4.50
C PRO A 46 -12.47 -12.52 -3.85
N ASP A 47 -11.69 -11.86 -2.99
CA ASP A 47 -12.08 -10.64 -2.30
C ASP A 47 -12.04 -9.45 -3.28
N GLU A 48 -13.18 -9.19 -3.91
CA GLU A 48 -13.35 -8.02 -4.77
C GLU A 48 -13.17 -6.70 -4.01
N ARG A 49 -13.50 -6.64 -2.71
CA ARG A 49 -13.35 -5.40 -1.94
C ARG A 49 -11.88 -5.06 -1.77
N LEU A 50 -11.03 -6.06 -1.48
CA LEU A 50 -9.59 -5.89 -1.45
C LEU A 50 -9.07 -5.40 -2.80
N MET A 51 -9.43 -6.07 -3.90
CA MET A 51 -8.96 -5.68 -5.23
C MET A 51 -9.37 -4.25 -5.59
N ARG A 52 -10.65 -3.90 -5.37
CA ARG A 52 -11.16 -2.54 -5.59
C ARG A 52 -10.42 -1.50 -4.75
N SER A 53 -10.11 -1.81 -3.49
CA SER A 53 -9.41 -0.88 -2.60
C SER A 53 -7.99 -0.52 -3.07
N VAL A 54 -7.35 -1.37 -3.87
CA VAL A 54 -6.07 -1.10 -4.55
C VAL A 54 -6.32 -0.35 -5.86
N GLU A 55 -7.19 -0.87 -6.71
CA GLU A 55 -7.49 -0.35 -8.06
C GLU A 55 -7.98 1.10 -8.04
N GLU A 56 -8.81 1.46 -7.06
CA GLU A 56 -9.37 2.80 -6.92
C GLU A 56 -8.31 3.84 -6.53
N LYS A 57 -7.15 3.44 -6.01
CA LYS A 57 -6.04 4.37 -5.69
C LYS A 57 -5.41 4.99 -6.92
N ILE A 58 -5.59 4.38 -8.08
CA ILE A 58 -5.13 4.88 -9.37
C ILE A 58 -6.32 5.15 -10.30
N ASP A 59 -7.46 5.49 -9.70
CA ASP A 59 -8.66 5.98 -10.38
C ASP A 59 -9.22 4.98 -11.41
N ILE A 60 -9.10 3.67 -11.19
CA ILE A 60 -9.72 2.66 -12.05
C ILE A 60 -11.22 2.61 -11.77
N PRO A 61 -12.08 3.06 -12.71
CA PRO A 61 -13.51 3.02 -12.51
C PRO A 61 -14.01 1.57 -12.51
N GLU A 62 -15.17 1.33 -11.92
CA GLU A 62 -15.76 0.00 -11.83
C GLU A 62 -15.91 -0.68 -13.19
N GLY A 63 -16.36 0.05 -14.21
CA GLY A 63 -16.50 -0.46 -15.58
C GLY A 63 -15.19 -0.86 -16.27
N ARG A 64 -14.03 -0.53 -15.70
CA ARG A 64 -12.70 -0.93 -16.20
C ARG A 64 -11.94 -1.87 -15.28
N LYS A 65 -12.57 -2.35 -14.19
CA LYS A 65 -11.92 -3.26 -13.23
C LYS A 65 -11.47 -4.56 -13.91
N ASP A 66 -12.31 -5.11 -14.79
CA ASP A 66 -12.05 -6.38 -15.45
C ASP A 66 -10.90 -6.26 -16.46
N ASP A 67 -10.87 -5.16 -17.22
CA ASP A 67 -9.78 -4.87 -18.16
C ASP A 67 -8.45 -4.75 -17.43
N PHE A 68 -8.42 -3.99 -16.34
CA PHE A 68 -7.20 -3.81 -15.55
C PHE A 68 -6.71 -5.13 -14.96
N ARG A 69 -7.61 -5.95 -14.39
CA ARG A 69 -7.26 -7.27 -13.84
C ARG A 69 -6.71 -8.20 -14.92
N ARG A 70 -7.30 -8.20 -16.11
CA ARG A 70 -6.80 -8.97 -17.27
C ARG A 70 -5.46 -8.46 -17.75
N GLU A 71 -5.25 -7.14 -17.80
CA GLU A 71 -3.97 -6.51 -18.15
C GLU A 71 -2.85 -7.00 -17.23
N ILE A 72 -3.10 -7.01 -15.90
CA ILE A 72 -2.15 -7.53 -14.90
C ILE A 72 -1.86 -9.02 -15.13
N MET A 73 -2.88 -9.85 -15.33
CA MET A 73 -2.67 -11.29 -15.57
C MET A 73 -1.95 -11.59 -16.88
N ASN A 74 -2.24 -10.84 -17.95
CA ASN A 74 -1.55 -10.96 -19.22
C ASN A 74 -0.07 -10.58 -19.08
N TYR A 75 0.21 -9.52 -18.32
CA TYR A 75 1.59 -9.11 -18.03
C TYR A 75 2.35 -10.18 -17.25
N ILE A 76 1.73 -10.75 -16.21
CA ILE A 76 2.32 -11.87 -15.44
C ILE A 76 2.55 -13.09 -16.34
N GLY A 77 1.57 -13.42 -17.19
CA GLY A 77 1.67 -14.53 -18.15
C GLY A 77 2.81 -14.34 -19.14
N ALA A 78 2.96 -13.14 -19.70
CA ALA A 78 4.06 -12.83 -20.61
C ALA A 78 5.43 -12.97 -19.95
N LEU A 79 5.58 -12.50 -18.70
CA LEU A 79 6.81 -12.68 -17.94
C LEU A 79 7.09 -14.17 -17.65
N ALA A 80 6.07 -14.95 -17.32
CA ALA A 80 6.22 -16.37 -17.07
C ALA A 80 6.65 -17.15 -18.32
N LEU A 81 6.16 -16.78 -19.51
CA LEU A 81 6.60 -17.36 -20.79
C LEU A 81 8.08 -17.09 -21.08
N ASP A 82 8.57 -15.91 -20.67
CA ASP A 82 9.98 -15.53 -20.73
C ASP A 82 10.85 -16.21 -19.65
N GLY A 83 10.27 -17.03 -18.78
CA GLY A 83 10.95 -17.62 -17.61
C GLY A 83 11.29 -16.61 -16.52
N LYS A 84 10.71 -15.41 -16.56
CA LYS A 84 10.92 -14.34 -15.59
C LYS A 84 9.91 -14.45 -14.46
N ARG A 85 10.32 -13.99 -13.27
CA ARG A 85 9.40 -13.83 -12.15
C ARG A 85 8.74 -12.46 -12.22
N PHE A 86 7.47 -12.43 -11.85
CA PHE A 86 6.75 -11.18 -11.67
C PHE A 86 7.31 -10.40 -10.47
N ASP A 87 7.56 -9.11 -10.69
CA ASP A 87 7.90 -8.14 -9.66
C ASP A 87 6.96 -6.94 -9.82
N TYR A 88 6.30 -6.52 -8.75
CA TYR A 88 5.41 -5.35 -8.80
C TYR A 88 6.15 -4.07 -9.19
N LYS A 89 7.47 -3.99 -8.94
CA LYS A 89 8.33 -2.85 -9.28
C LYS A 89 8.48 -2.66 -10.79
N THR A 90 8.21 -3.69 -11.60
CA THR A 90 8.30 -3.59 -13.06
C THR A 90 7.03 -3.04 -13.72
N ASN A 91 5.96 -2.83 -12.94
CA ASN A 91 4.71 -2.21 -13.38
C ASN A 91 4.43 -0.95 -12.54
N GLU A 92 4.77 0.23 -13.08
CA GLU A 92 4.64 1.50 -12.35
C GLU A 92 3.20 1.79 -11.89
N ARG A 93 2.19 1.41 -12.69
CA ARG A 93 0.77 1.63 -12.34
C ARG A 93 0.38 0.81 -11.11
N LEU A 94 0.71 -0.48 -11.13
CA LEU A 94 0.43 -1.38 -10.01
C LEU A 94 1.25 -1.00 -8.78
N GLN A 95 2.54 -0.72 -8.94
CA GLN A 95 3.39 -0.27 -7.84
C GLN A 95 2.79 0.94 -7.14
N LYS A 96 2.40 1.97 -7.90
CA LYS A 96 1.79 3.18 -7.34
C LYS A 96 0.47 2.88 -6.61
N ALA A 97 -0.38 2.00 -7.17
CA ALA A 97 -1.63 1.60 -6.53
C ALA A 97 -1.40 0.93 -5.17
N LEU A 98 -0.45 0.00 -5.13
CA LEU A 98 -0.05 -0.70 -3.91
C LEU A 98 0.58 0.26 -2.88
N GLU A 99 1.44 1.20 -3.31
CA GLU A 99 2.07 2.19 -2.42
C GLU A 99 1.02 3.08 -1.76
N LEU A 100 0.06 3.57 -2.55
CA LEU A 100 -1.04 4.40 -2.06
C LEU A 100 -1.97 3.63 -1.14
N LYS A 101 -2.26 2.35 -1.43
CA LYS A 101 -3.08 1.51 -0.57
C LYS A 101 -2.38 1.20 0.75
N LEU A 102 -1.11 0.79 0.71
CA LEU A 102 -0.33 0.50 1.91
C LEU A 102 -0.21 1.74 2.81
N PHE A 103 0.01 2.91 2.20
CA PHE A 103 0.01 4.17 2.92
C PHE A 103 -1.33 4.45 3.61
N GLU A 104 -2.46 4.22 2.91
CA GLU A 104 -3.78 4.37 3.50
C GLU A 104 -4.00 3.41 4.68
N ASP A 105 -3.60 2.15 4.57
CA ASP A 105 -3.77 1.15 5.63
C ASP A 105 -2.91 1.47 6.87
N GLN A 106 -1.72 2.04 6.65
CA GLN A 106 -0.80 2.38 7.73
C GLN A 106 -1.07 3.75 8.37
N LYS A 107 -1.81 4.66 7.71
CA LYS A 107 -2.04 6.02 8.21
C LYS A 107 -2.65 6.06 9.62
N ASP A 108 -3.60 5.16 9.90
CA ASP A 108 -4.33 5.10 11.16
C ASP A 108 -3.53 4.33 12.22
N THR A 109 -2.73 3.36 11.78
CA THR A 109 -1.81 2.59 12.63
C THR A 109 -0.67 3.45 13.17
N ILE A 110 -0.17 4.41 12.37
CA ILE A 110 0.83 5.39 12.80
C ILE A 110 0.18 6.47 13.69
N LYS A 111 -1.16 6.48 13.81
CA LYS A 111 -1.95 7.53 14.45
C LYS A 111 -1.38 8.90 14.09
N LEU A 112 -1.22 9.19 12.79
CA LEU A 112 -0.68 10.49 12.36
C LEU A 112 -1.48 11.67 12.94
N THR A 113 -2.76 11.48 13.24
CA THR A 113 -3.60 12.45 13.96
C THR A 113 -3.14 12.68 15.41
N SER A 114 -2.61 11.67 16.09
CA SER A 114 -2.04 11.77 17.43
C SER A 114 -0.68 12.47 17.46
N LEU A 115 0.05 12.61 16.35
CA LEU A 115 1.25 13.46 16.30
C LEU A 115 0.93 14.94 16.59
N VAL A 116 -0.34 15.35 16.44
CA VAL A 116 -0.83 16.70 16.76
C VAL A 116 -1.27 16.80 18.23
N SER A 117 -1.41 15.67 18.93
CA SER A 117 -1.72 15.61 20.36
C SER A 117 -0.46 15.29 21.16
N ASN A 118 -0.24 15.95 22.30
CA ASN A 118 0.98 15.79 23.11
C ASN A 118 1.18 14.39 23.75
N VAL A 119 0.32 13.41 23.46
CA VAL A 119 0.34 12.08 24.07
C VAL A 119 0.37 11.02 22.98
N VAL A 120 1.55 10.45 22.74
CA VAL A 120 1.77 9.32 21.85
C VAL A 120 2.20 8.12 22.70
N ASP A 121 1.58 6.96 22.51
CA ASP A 121 1.99 5.74 23.21
C ASP A 121 3.33 5.21 22.69
N LYS A 122 4.06 4.46 23.54
CA LYS A 122 5.42 3.99 23.24
C LYS A 122 5.53 3.18 21.94
N ALA A 123 4.56 2.32 21.65
CA ALA A 123 4.55 1.50 20.44
C ALA A 123 4.34 2.35 19.17
N THR A 124 3.53 3.40 19.27
CA THR A 124 3.34 4.37 18.17
C THR A 124 4.60 5.21 17.96
N GLN A 125 5.26 5.65 19.04
CA GLN A 125 6.52 6.39 18.96
C GLN A 125 7.61 5.58 18.25
N GLU A 126 7.77 4.29 18.58
CA GLU A 126 8.74 3.41 17.92
C GLU A 126 8.50 3.32 16.40
N LYS A 127 7.23 3.25 15.95
CA LYS A 127 6.90 3.26 14.51
C LYS A 127 7.23 4.59 13.85
N ILE A 128 6.94 5.69 14.52
CA ILE A 128 7.29 7.05 14.05
C ILE A 128 8.80 7.16 13.86
N ASP A 129 9.58 6.67 14.83
CA ASP A 129 11.04 6.74 14.80
C ASP A 129 11.62 5.88 13.67
N VAL A 130 11.05 4.70 13.40
CA VAL A 130 11.42 3.90 12.20
C VAL A 130 11.18 4.67 10.91
N VAL A 131 10.05 5.38 10.77
CA VAL A 131 9.76 6.19 9.58
C VAL A 131 10.73 7.38 9.48
N LYS A 132 11.04 8.05 10.59
CA LYS A 132 12.05 9.14 10.63
C LYS A 132 13.42 8.64 10.18
N GLN A 133 13.86 7.49 10.69
CA GLN A 133 15.15 6.90 10.29
C GLN A 133 15.19 6.59 8.80
N ARG A 134 14.09 6.13 8.20
CA ARG A 134 13.99 5.92 6.75
C ARG A 134 14.06 7.23 5.96
N LEU A 135 13.41 8.29 6.42
CA LEU A 135 13.50 9.63 5.82
C LEU A 135 14.95 10.15 5.85
N ILE A 136 15.64 9.98 6.97
CA ILE A 136 17.05 10.38 7.13
C ILE A 136 17.94 9.56 6.18
N ARG A 137 17.84 8.23 6.22
CA ARG A 137 18.73 7.33 5.46
C ARG A 137 18.54 7.42 3.94
N ASN A 138 17.29 7.49 3.49
CA ASN A 138 16.98 7.33 2.07
C ASN A 138 16.78 8.67 1.34
N TYR A 139 16.51 9.75 2.08
CA TYR A 139 16.19 11.06 1.50
C TYR A 139 17.02 12.21 2.10
N GLY A 140 17.97 11.92 2.99
CA GLY A 140 18.93 12.91 3.50
C GLY A 140 18.35 13.91 4.50
N TYR A 141 17.18 13.62 5.08
CA TYR A 141 16.62 14.43 6.16
C TYR A 141 17.50 14.38 7.41
N ASN A 142 17.38 15.39 8.26
CA ASN A 142 17.87 15.33 9.64
C ASN A 142 16.70 15.10 10.61
N GLU A 143 16.98 14.84 11.88
CA GLU A 143 15.96 14.44 12.87
C GLU A 143 14.84 15.49 13.05
N SER A 144 15.20 16.77 13.04
CA SER A 144 14.28 17.90 13.13
C SER A 144 13.38 17.98 11.89
N SER A 145 13.97 18.01 10.69
CA SER A 145 13.24 18.12 9.42
C SER A 145 12.36 16.90 9.13
N ALA A 146 12.78 15.68 9.51
CA ALA A 146 11.95 14.48 9.41
C ALA A 146 10.70 14.60 10.31
N THR A 147 10.85 15.17 11.51
CA THR A 147 9.74 15.44 12.44
C THR A 147 8.80 16.50 11.89
N ASP A 148 9.33 17.60 11.37
CA ASP A 148 8.54 18.71 10.83
C ASP A 148 7.71 18.26 9.62
N VAL A 149 8.32 17.49 8.71
CA VAL A 149 7.63 16.98 7.53
C VAL A 149 6.55 15.96 7.90
N LEU A 150 6.78 15.07 8.87
CA LEU A 150 5.75 14.16 9.36
C LEU A 150 4.59 14.93 10.01
N THR A 151 4.88 15.95 10.82
CA THR A 151 3.89 16.81 11.46
C THR A 151 3.08 17.62 10.45
N PHE A 152 3.75 18.18 9.44
CA PHE A 152 3.10 18.90 8.35
C PHE A 152 2.12 17.99 7.58
N VAL A 153 2.57 16.78 7.23
CA VAL A 153 1.75 15.79 6.55
C VAL A 153 0.56 15.36 7.42
N ALA A 154 0.77 15.09 8.72
CA ALA A 154 -0.29 14.84 9.68
C ALA A 154 -1.33 15.97 9.72
N SER A 155 -0.88 17.23 9.76
CA SER A 155 -1.76 18.41 9.84
C SER A 155 -2.65 18.58 8.60
N ILE A 156 -2.13 18.27 7.40
CA ILE A 156 -2.90 18.28 6.15
C ILE A 156 -4.04 17.24 6.24
N PHE A 157 -3.74 16.06 6.75
CA PHE A 157 -4.72 14.99 6.87
C PHE A 157 -5.78 15.28 7.94
N ALA A 158 -5.38 15.85 9.09
CA ALA A 158 -6.32 16.28 10.12
C ALA A 158 -7.32 17.32 9.59
N ARG A 159 -6.85 18.26 8.76
CA ARG A 159 -7.72 19.26 8.11
C ARG A 159 -8.60 18.66 7.01
N GLY A 160 -8.13 17.62 6.31
CA GLY A 160 -8.91 16.89 5.31
C GLY A 160 -10.08 16.10 5.91
N HIS A 161 -9.93 15.60 7.15
CA HIS A 161 -11.00 14.92 7.90
C HIS A 161 -12.09 15.87 8.43
N ALA A 162 -11.81 17.17 8.58
CA ALA A 162 -12.75 18.17 9.10
C ALA A 162 -13.77 18.67 8.06
N LYS A 163 -13.65 18.26 6.78
CA LYS A 163 -14.66 18.50 5.74
C LYS A 163 -15.34 17.19 5.35
N LYS A 164 -16.23 16.70 6.21
CA LYS A 164 -17.35 15.84 5.84
C LYS A 164 -18.52 16.17 6.76
#